data_AF-A0A947XD54-F1
#
_entry.id   AF-A0A947XD54-F1
#
_cell.length_a   1.000
_cell.length_b   1.000
_cell.length_c   1.000
_cell.angle_alpha   90.00
_cell.angle_beta   90.00
_cell.angle_gamma   90.00
#
_symmetry.space_group_name_H-M   'P 1'
#
loop_
_entity.id
_entity.type
_entity.pdbx_description
1 polymer ?
#
loop_
_entity_poly.entity_id
_entity_poly.type
_entity_poly.pdbx_seq_one_letter_code
_entity_poly.pdbx_strand_id
1 'polypeptide(L)'
;MLTCKDASHLVSHCQDRPLNFRERWGLRIHLWMCGNCRRFERQIALMRRLLRQSDPRTETEIAGIELTAEARERISRALADQQSQSSDPST
;
A
#
# COMPACT_ATOMS: atom_id res chain seq x y z
N MET A 1 -2.08 7.77 -21.11
CA MET A 1 -0.77 7.76 -20.44
C MET A 1 -1.01 7.90 -18.95
N LEU A 2 -0.28 7.18 -18.09
CA LEU A 2 -0.40 7.40 -16.64
C LEU A 2 0.02 8.81 -16.28
N THR A 3 -0.76 9.48 -15.44
CA THR A 3 -0.36 10.73 -14.82
C THR A 3 0.64 10.47 -13.70
N CYS A 4 1.37 11.50 -13.27
CA CYS A 4 2.25 11.40 -12.10
C CYS A 4 1.47 10.98 -10.84
N LYS A 5 0.19 11.37 -10.71
CA LYS A 5 -0.67 10.99 -9.59
C LYS A 5 -0.97 9.48 -9.61
N ASP A 6 -1.34 8.96 -10.77
CA ASP A 6 -1.60 7.52 -10.95
C ASP A 6 -0.34 6.70 -10.73
N ALA A 7 0.81 7.18 -11.22
CA ALA A 7 2.09 6.53 -11.01
C ALA A 7 2.46 6.49 -9.52
N SER A 8 2.27 7.57 -8.77
CA SER A 8 2.48 7.60 -7.32
C SER A 8 1.55 6.63 -6.59
N HIS A 9 0.28 6.54 -7.00
CA HIS A 9 -0.67 5.56 -6.46
C HIS A 9 -0.21 4.12 -6.71
N LEU A 10 0.21 3.80 -7.94
CA LEU A 10 0.73 2.46 -8.26
C LEU A 10 2.04 2.15 -7.53
N VAL A 11 2.91 3.12 -7.34
CA VAL A 11 4.13 2.98 -6.51
C VAL A 11 3.77 2.70 -5.05
N SER A 12 2.71 3.30 -4.51
CA SER A 12 2.24 2.95 -3.16
C SER A 12 1.65 1.54 -3.14
N HIS A 13 0.77 1.22 -4.09
CA HIS A 13 0.14 -0.09 -4.17
C HIS A 13 1.13 -1.22 -4.36
N CYS A 14 2.21 -1.03 -5.12
CA CYS A 14 3.22 -2.06 -5.33
C CYS A 14 3.96 -2.45 -4.05
N GLN A 15 3.93 -1.58 -3.04
CA GLN A 15 4.47 -1.91 -1.73
C GLN A 15 3.53 -2.86 -0.99
N ASP A 16 2.23 -2.59 -0.98
CA ASP A 16 1.26 -3.33 -0.18
C ASP A 16 0.75 -4.60 -0.85
N ARG A 17 0.63 -4.59 -2.19
CA ARG A 17 0.19 -5.72 -3.00
C ARG A 17 1.04 -5.87 -4.26
N PRO A 18 1.13 -7.08 -4.84
CA PRO A 18 1.64 -7.21 -6.19
C PRO A 18 0.75 -6.44 -7.18
N LEU A 19 1.39 -5.74 -8.10
CA LEU A 19 0.71 -5.10 -9.23
C LEU A 19 0.39 -6.12 -10.32
N ASN A 20 -0.74 -5.94 -10.99
CA ASN A 20 -1.10 -6.72 -12.17
C ASN A 20 -0.18 -6.37 -13.33
N PHE A 21 -0.05 -7.28 -14.30
CA PHE A 21 0.87 -7.10 -15.45
C PHE A 21 0.67 -5.75 -16.16
N ARG A 22 -0.58 -5.33 -16.39
CA ARG A 22 -0.90 -4.05 -17.05
C ARG A 22 -0.45 -2.83 -16.24
N GLU A 23 -0.71 -2.84 -14.94
CA GLU A 23 -0.28 -1.79 -13.99
C GLU A 23 1.24 -1.69 -13.97
N ARG A 24 1.92 -2.84 -13.90
CA ARG A 24 3.38 -2.92 -13.86
C ARG A 24 4.02 -2.38 -15.13
N TRP A 25 3.48 -2.73 -16.30
CA TRP A 25 3.97 -2.20 -17.58
C TRP A 25 3.72 -0.70 -17.72
N GLY A 26 2.52 -0.22 -17.38
CA GLY A 26 2.20 1.20 -17.42
C GLY A 26 3.11 2.04 -16.51
N LEU A 27 3.32 1.58 -15.28
CA LEU A 27 4.23 2.22 -14.34
C LEU A 27 5.68 2.23 -14.87
N ARG A 28 6.16 1.10 -15.41
CA ARG A 28 7.53 0.98 -15.93
C ARG A 28 7.79 1.95 -17.10
N ILE A 29 6.83 2.15 -17.99
CA ILE A 29 6.91 3.15 -19.07
C ILE A 29 6.98 4.56 -18.48
N HIS A 30 6.11 4.88 -17.50
CA HIS A 30 6.09 6.19 -16.87
C HIS A 30 7.42 6.50 -16.13
N LEU A 31 8.00 5.54 -15.42
CA LEU A 31 9.28 5.71 -14.70
C LEU A 31 10.48 5.87 -15.64
N TRP A 32 10.38 5.34 -16.86
CA TRP A 32 11.39 5.54 -17.90
C TRP A 32 11.42 6.99 -18.38
N MET A 33 10.25 7.60 -18.59
CA MET A 33 10.12 8.98 -19.07
C MET A 33 10.15 10.05 -17.96
N CYS A 34 9.76 9.72 -16.73
CA CYS A 34 9.64 10.68 -15.63
C CYS A 34 10.70 10.42 -14.54
N GLY A 35 11.71 11.30 -14.49
CA GLY A 35 12.78 11.23 -13.48
C GLY A 35 12.28 11.45 -12.03
N ASN A 36 11.24 12.27 -11.84
CA ASN A 36 10.69 12.55 -10.52
C ASN A 36 10.00 11.32 -9.91
N CYS A 37 9.14 10.65 -10.69
CA CYS A 37 8.48 9.41 -10.25
C CYS A 37 9.50 8.30 -10.00
N ARG A 38 10.59 8.23 -10.78
CA ARG A 38 11.70 7.30 -10.54
C ARG A 38 12.43 7.57 -9.22
N ARG A 39 12.61 8.85 -8.85
CA ARG A 39 13.19 9.21 -7.55
C ARG A 39 12.24 8.85 -6.41
N PHE A 40 10.96 9.12 -6.57
CA PHE A 40 9.92 8.78 -5.60
C PHE A 40 9.86 7.27 -5.33
N GLU A 41 9.82 6.44 -6.38
CA GLU A 41 9.85 4.97 -6.25
C GLU A 41 11.05 4.50 -5.41
N ARG A 42 12.24 5.03 -5.69
CA ARG A 42 13.47 4.69 -4.95
C ARG A 42 13.40 5.12 -3.48
N GLN A 43 12.83 6.29 -3.19
CA GLN A 43 12.68 6.79 -1.82
C GLN A 43 11.75 5.88 -1.00
N ILE A 44 10.59 5.54 -1.55
CA ILE A 44 9.62 4.66 -0.89
C ILE A 44 10.22 3.26 -0.67
N ALA A 45 10.90 2.71 -1.69
CA ALA A 45 11.58 1.43 -1.56
C ALA A 45 12.68 1.45 -0.47
N LEU A 46 13.44 2.54 -0.38
CA LEU A 46 14.44 2.73 0.68
C LEU A 46 13.80 2.81 2.06
N MET A 47 12.72 3.59 2.23
CA MET A 47 12.00 3.67 3.49
C MET A 47 11.49 2.30 3.93
N ARG A 48 10.84 1.54 3.05
CA ARG A 48 10.36 0.19 3.38
C ARG A 48 11.50 -0.77 3.70
N ARG A 49 12.62 -0.67 2.99
CA ARG A 49 13.82 -1.46 3.25
C ARG A 49 14.44 -1.13 4.61
N LEU A 50 14.46 0.13 5.03
CA LEU A 50 14.95 0.54 6.35
C LEU A 50 14.01 0.08 7.47
N LEU A 51 12.70 0.26 7.28
CA LEU A 51 11.69 -0.19 8.25
C LEU A 51 11.72 -1.71 8.48
N ARG A 52 12.04 -2.50 7.46
CA ARG A 52 12.25 -3.96 7.59
C ARG A 52 13.60 -4.35 8.19
N GLN A 53 14.57 -3.43 8.25
CA GLN A 53 15.89 -3.68 8.83
C GLN A 53 16.01 -3.19 10.28
N SER A 54 15.05 -2.39 10.75
CA SER A 54 14.95 -1.97 12.16
C SER A 54 14.73 -3.20 13.05
N ASP A 55 15.79 -3.57 13.75
CA ASP A 55 15.95 -4.55 14.85
C ASP A 55 15.07 -5.83 14.79
N PRO A 56 15.65 -7.03 14.55
CA PRO A 56 14.92 -8.28 14.66
C PRO A 56 14.28 -8.51 16.06
N ARG A 57 14.69 -7.78 17.10
CA ARG A 57 13.99 -7.76 18.40
C ARG A 57 12.63 -7.08 18.33
N THR A 58 12.52 -5.97 17.60
CA THR A 58 11.25 -5.25 17.40
C THR A 58 10.29 -6.04 16.53
N GLU A 59 10.76 -6.75 15.50
CA GLU A 59 9.90 -7.61 14.67
C GLU A 59 9.39 -8.83 15.47
N THR A 60 10.21 -9.38 16.39
CA THR A 60 9.78 -10.46 17.31
C THR A 60 8.78 -9.98 18.36
N GLU A 61 8.94 -8.76 18.90
CA GLU A 61 7.95 -8.14 19.78
C GLU A 61 6.63 -7.84 19.04
N ILE A 62 6.68 -7.30 17.83
CA ILE A 62 5.48 -6.97 17.03
C ILE A 62 4.76 -8.24 16.56
N ALA A 63 5.49 -9.31 16.21
CA ALA A 63 4.90 -10.58 15.80
C ALA A 63 4.02 -11.23 16.89
N GLY A 64 4.23 -10.87 18.17
CA GLY A 64 3.39 -11.29 19.28
C GLY A 64 2.22 -10.35 19.61
N ILE A 65 2.12 -9.19 18.96
CA ILE A 65 1.04 -8.22 19.20
C ILE A 65 -0.15 -8.58 18.33
N GLU A 66 -1.01 -9.45 18.85
CA GLU A 66 -2.32 -9.71 18.25
C GLU A 66 -3.38 -8.73 18.77
N LEU A 67 -4.34 -8.40 17.92
CA LEU A 67 -5.55 -7.69 18.34
C LEU A 67 -6.31 -8.55 19.35
N THR A 68 -6.78 -7.94 20.44
CA THR A 68 -7.74 -8.60 21.33
C THR A 68 -9.00 -8.98 20.56
N ALA A 69 -9.69 -10.04 21.01
CA ALA A 69 -10.91 -10.50 20.36
C ALA A 69 -11.96 -9.38 20.22
N GLU A 70 -12.12 -8.57 21.27
CA GLU A 70 -13.01 -7.41 21.29
C GLU A 70 -12.58 -6.33 20.27
N ALA A 71 -11.28 -5.97 20.23
CA ALA A 71 -10.78 -4.98 19.28
C ALA A 71 -10.97 -5.44 17.83
N ARG A 72 -10.74 -6.73 17.55
CA ARG A 72 -10.97 -7.34 16.24
C ARG A 72 -12.44 -7.30 15.85
N GLU A 73 -13.35 -7.63 16.77
CA GLU A 73 -14.80 -7.59 16.50
C GLU A 73 -15.26 -6.17 16.17
N ARG A 74 -14.86 -5.17 16.96
CA ARG A 74 -15.22 -3.76 16.70
C ARG A 74 -14.74 -3.28 15.33
N ILE A 75 -13.51 -3.63 14.94
CA ILE A 75 -12.96 -3.28 13.62
C ILE A 75 -13.76 -3.98 12.52
N SER A 76 -14.08 -5.27 12.67
CA SER A 76 -14.84 -6.02 11.66
C SER A 76 -16.25 -5.46 11.44
N ARG A 77 -16.95 -5.08 12.52
CA ARG A 77 -18.28 -4.47 12.45
C ARG A 77 -18.24 -3.12 11.73
N ALA A 78 -17.27 -2.26 12.09
CA ALA A 78 -17.11 -0.96 11.45
C ALA A 78 -16.79 -1.05 9.95
N LEU A 79 -16.00 -2.05 9.53
CA LEU A 79 -15.70 -2.28 8.12
C LEU A 79 -16.93 -2.77 7.34
N ALA A 80 -17.77 -3.63 7.94
CA ALA A 80 -19.02 -4.08 7.33
C ALA A 80 -20.02 -2.91 7.12
N ASP A 81 -20.09 -2.01 8.09
CA ASP A 81 -20.92 -0.81 8.02
C ASP A 81 -20.44 0.16 6.92
N GLN A 82 -19.13 0.29 6.71
CA GLN A 82 -18.59 1.08 5.60
C GLN A 82 -18.81 0.43 4.23
N GLN A 83 -18.68 -0.90 4.14
CA GLN A 83 -18.88 -1.62 2.88
C GLN A 83 -20.33 -1.55 2.41
N SER A 84 -21.30 -1.64 3.32
CA SER A 84 -22.73 -1.46 3.02
C SER A 84 -23.05 -0.03 2.56
N GLN A 85 -22.46 1.00 3.17
CA GLN A 85 -22.62 2.40 2.72
C GLN A 85 -21.95 2.67 1.36
N SER A 86 -20.85 1.99 1.02
CA SER A 86 -20.20 2.10 -0.30
C SER A 86 -20.87 1.30 -1.41
N SER A 87 -21.85 0.45 -1.08
CA SER A 87 -22.57 -0.41 -2.03
C SER A 87 -23.88 0.20 -2.53
N ASP A 88 -24.25 1.41 -2.12
CA ASP A 88 -25.34 2.19 -2.72
C ASP A 88 -24.78 2.98 -3.92
N PRO A 89 -25.01 2.55 -5.18
CA PRO A 89 -24.63 3.34 -6.34
C PRO A 89 -25.77 4.33 -6.58
N SER A 90 -25.68 5.49 -5.95
CA SER A 90 -26.55 6.62 -6.28
C SER A 90 -25.73 7.89 -6.27
N THR A 91 -24.92 8.07 -7.32
CA THR A 91 -25.02 9.15 -8.33
C THR A 91 -23.87 9.00 -9.33
#